data_AF-A0A1Q5KH85-F1
#
_entry.id   AF-A0A1Q5KH85-F1
#
_cell.length_a   1.000
_cell.length_b   1.000
_cell.length_c   1.000
_cell.angle_alpha   90.00
_cell.angle_beta   90.00
_cell.angle_gamma   90.00
#
_symmetry.space_group_name_H-M   'P 1'
#
loop_
_entity.id
_entity.type
_entity.pdbx_description
1 polymer ?
#
loop_
_entity_poly.entity_id
_entity_poly.type
_entity_poly.pdbx_seq_one_letter_code
_entity_poly.pdbx_strand_id
1 'polypeptide(L)'
;MAKSPVEITTQLSMAEAADVFRMAMRVSWWSEHITGAGTTFEEPRGSVFETVAEDRPDFAVLALLGGRGAEIQKSAVHMYMWNRGGHRQIMLGVGRNLGSFGIKANRKIRRYVDALTDLDPSAEYSGI
;
A
#
# COMPACT_ATOMS: atom_id res chain seq x y z
N MET A 1 9.80 17.33 -5.10
CA MET A 1 10.08 16.18 -5.97
C MET A 1 9.06 15.10 -5.62
N ALA A 2 8.06 14.86 -6.48
CA ALA A 2 7.07 13.83 -6.22
C ALA A 2 7.80 12.49 -6.25
N LYS A 3 7.79 11.73 -5.14
CA LYS A 3 8.27 10.35 -5.17
C LYS A 3 7.37 9.59 -6.14
N SER A 4 7.97 9.04 -7.19
CA SER A 4 7.27 8.16 -8.12
C SER A 4 6.55 7.05 -7.34
N PRO A 5 5.40 6.57 -7.82
CA PRO A 5 4.81 5.37 -7.25
C PRO A 5 5.83 4.23 -7.29
N VAL A 6 5.78 3.36 -6.28
CA VAL A 6 6.60 2.14 -6.29
C VAL A 6 5.87 1.11 -7.15
N GLU A 7 6.53 0.66 -8.19
CA GLU A 7 6.00 -0.35 -9.11
C GLU A 7 6.69 -1.67 -8.82
N ILE A 8 5.93 -2.77 -8.80
CA ILE A 8 6.42 -4.11 -8.48
C ILE A 8 5.81 -5.11 -9.46
N THR A 9 6.63 -6.01 -9.98
CA THR A 9 6.18 -7.20 -10.73
C THR A 9 6.51 -8.44 -9.91
N THR A 10 5.53 -9.31 -9.69
CA THR A 10 5.69 -10.53 -8.87
C THR A 10 4.93 -11.71 -9.46
N GLN A 11 5.40 -12.93 -9.19
CA GLN A 11 4.69 -14.16 -9.52
C GLN A 11 3.68 -14.59 -8.45
N LEU A 12 3.74 -13.99 -7.25
CA LEU A 12 2.79 -14.28 -6.16
C LEU A 12 1.34 -14.09 -6.63
N SER A 13 0.44 -14.89 -6.07
CA SER A 13 -0.98 -14.68 -6.27
C SER A 13 -1.43 -13.35 -5.66
N MET A 14 -2.56 -12.83 -6.12
CA MET A 14 -3.12 -11.58 -5.58
C MET A 14 -3.41 -11.68 -4.08
N ALA A 15 -3.87 -12.85 -3.63
CA ALA A 15 -4.18 -13.09 -2.23
C ALA A 15 -2.92 -13.07 -1.35
N GLU A 16 -1.83 -13.71 -1.80
CA GLU A 16 -0.55 -13.71 -1.08
C GLU A 16 0.04 -12.30 -1.01
N ALA A 17 0.10 -11.59 -2.13
CA ALA A 17 0.59 -10.21 -2.16
C ALA A 17 -0.25 -9.28 -1.26
N ALA A 18 -1.59 -9.44 -1.26
CA ALA A 18 -2.48 -8.66 -0.39
C ALA A 18 -2.29 -8.99 1.10
N ASP A 19 -2.02 -10.25 1.46
CA ASP A 19 -1.78 -10.63 2.86
C ASP A 19 -0.44 -10.09 3.39
N VAL A 20 0.61 -10.15 2.56
CA VAL A 20 1.91 -9.53 2.87
C VAL A 20 1.75 -8.02 3.07
N PHE A 21 0.95 -7.37 2.22
CA PHE A 21 0.63 -5.95 2.35
C PHE A 21 -0.07 -5.65 3.68
N ARG A 22 -1.11 -6.41 4.01
CA ARG A 22 -1.85 -6.28 5.28
C ARG A 22 -0.92 -6.41 6.49
N MET A 23 -0.03 -7.40 6.49
CA MET A 23 0.95 -7.60 7.55
C MET A 23 1.98 -6.47 7.65
N ALA A 24 2.49 -5.99 6.51
CA ALA A 24 3.46 -4.90 6.48
C ALA A 24 2.86 -3.60 7.03
N MET A 25 1.63 -3.27 6.62
CA MET A 25 0.92 -2.03 6.97
C MET A 25 0.43 -1.97 8.42
N ARG A 26 0.26 -3.12 9.10
CA ARG A 26 -0.13 -3.15 10.52
C ARG A 26 0.87 -2.38 11.40
N VAL A 27 0.35 -1.43 12.17
CA VAL A 27 1.09 -0.76 13.24
C VAL A 27 1.39 -1.74 14.38
N SER A 28 2.43 -1.48 15.18
CA SER A 28 2.84 -2.45 16.21
C SER A 28 1.78 -2.55 17.30
N TRP A 29 1.63 -3.74 17.88
CA TRP A 29 0.70 -4.01 18.98
C TRP A 29 0.83 -3.03 20.15
N TRP A 30 2.07 -2.62 20.47
CA TRP A 30 2.36 -1.58 21.47
C TRP A 30 1.78 -0.21 21.11
N SER A 31 1.85 0.20 19.82
CA SER A 31 1.24 1.46 19.37
C SER A 31 -0.28 1.37 19.33
N GLU A 32 -0.85 0.21 19.02
CA GLU A 32 -2.30 -0.02 19.07
C GLU A 32 -2.84 0.18 20.49
N HIS A 33 -2.15 -0.33 21.51
CA HIS A 33 -2.59 -0.24 22.92
C HIS A 33 -2.36 1.14 23.55
N ILE A 34 -1.23 1.81 23.27
CA ILE A 34 -0.91 3.08 23.94
C ILE A 34 -1.69 4.26 23.36
N THR A 35 -1.77 4.35 22.04
CA THR A 35 -2.29 5.56 21.36
C THR A 35 -3.60 5.33 20.62
N GLY A 36 -4.15 4.11 20.70
CA GLY A 36 -5.29 3.72 19.87
C GLY A 36 -4.97 3.74 18.37
N ALA A 37 -3.68 3.76 18.01
CA ALA A 37 -3.25 3.83 16.63
C ALA A 37 -3.38 2.46 15.99
N GLY A 38 -4.47 2.23 15.25
CA GLY A 38 -4.67 1.06 14.39
C GLY A 38 -4.45 1.37 12.91
N THR A 39 -4.42 0.32 12.09
CA THR A 39 -4.49 0.42 10.62
C THR A 39 -5.89 0.02 10.16
N THR A 40 -6.55 0.87 9.37
CA THR A 40 -7.80 0.49 8.67
C THR A 40 -7.52 0.26 7.19
N PHE A 41 -8.25 -0.68 6.59
CA PHE A 41 -8.16 -1.01 5.17
C PHE A 41 -9.49 -0.67 4.51
N GLU A 42 -9.44 0.13 3.46
CA GLU A 42 -10.62 0.64 2.76
C GLU A 42 -10.42 0.49 1.24
N GLU A 43 -11.51 0.41 0.48
CA GLU A 43 -11.43 0.53 -0.97
C GLU A 43 -11.18 2.01 -1.34
N PRO A 44 -10.21 2.34 -2.21
CA PRO A 44 -10.03 3.71 -2.67
C PRO A 44 -11.28 4.17 -3.43
N ARG A 45 -11.98 5.20 -2.93
CA ARG A 45 -13.16 5.79 -3.59
C ARG A 45 -12.89 7.22 -4.03
N GLY A 46 -13.40 7.63 -5.20
CA GLY A 46 -13.54 9.02 -5.62
C GLY A 46 -12.50 9.55 -6.63
N SER A 47 -12.16 8.78 -7.67
CA SER A 47 -11.38 9.29 -8.80
C SER A 47 -12.26 9.95 -9.87
N VAL A 48 -11.86 11.12 -10.38
CA VAL A 48 -12.47 11.74 -11.59
C VAL A 48 -12.28 10.89 -12.86
N PHE A 49 -11.46 9.83 -12.78
CA PHE A 49 -11.20 8.86 -13.84
C PHE A 49 -11.82 7.48 -13.55
N GLU A 50 -12.63 7.31 -12.48
CA GLU A 50 -13.29 6.01 -12.18
C GLU A 50 -14.17 5.52 -13.35
N THR A 51 -14.62 6.43 -14.21
CA THR A 51 -15.40 6.13 -15.43
C THR A 51 -14.56 6.06 -16.71
N VAL A 52 -13.25 6.33 -16.64
CA VAL A 52 -12.35 6.48 -17.80
C VAL A 52 -11.08 5.66 -17.59
N ALA A 53 -11.06 4.36 -17.95
CA ALA A 53 -9.84 3.65 -18.36
C ALA A 53 -10.13 2.19 -18.72
N GLU A 54 -9.54 1.76 -19.83
CA GLU A 54 -9.58 0.40 -20.40
C GLU A 54 -8.75 -0.63 -19.61
N ASP A 55 -8.00 -0.20 -18.58
CA ASP A 55 -7.07 -1.05 -17.81
C ASP A 55 -7.23 -0.83 -16.29
N ARG A 56 -8.41 -1.14 -15.77
CA ARG A 56 -8.70 -1.03 -14.33
C ARG A 56 -7.93 -2.09 -13.54
N PRO A 57 -7.46 -1.76 -12.32
CA PRO A 57 -6.87 -2.76 -11.44
C PRO A 57 -7.94 -3.78 -11.03
N ASP A 58 -7.57 -5.06 -11.01
CA ASP A 58 -8.44 -6.14 -10.51
C ASP A 58 -8.58 -6.07 -8.98
N PHE A 59 -7.64 -5.44 -8.29
CA PHE A 59 -7.67 -5.26 -6.84
C PHE A 59 -7.09 -3.90 -6.44
N ALA A 60 -7.76 -3.20 -5.52
CA ALA A 60 -7.30 -1.94 -4.97
C ALA A 60 -7.61 -1.85 -3.48
N VAL A 61 -6.65 -1.35 -2.70
CA VAL A 61 -6.82 -1.15 -1.25
C VAL A 61 -6.06 0.09 -0.78
N LEU A 62 -6.66 0.78 0.18
CA LEU A 62 -6.12 1.92 0.92
C LEU A 62 -5.86 1.51 2.36
N ALA A 63 -4.61 1.56 2.81
CA ALA A 63 -4.25 1.40 4.21
C ALA A 63 -4.10 2.77 4.88
N LEU A 64 -5.00 3.09 5.82
CA LEU A 64 -4.91 4.29 6.65
C LEU A 64 -4.12 3.97 7.93
N LEU A 65 -2.99 4.63 8.10
CA LEU A 65 -2.05 4.45 9.19
C LEU A 65 -2.31 5.50 10.28
N GLY A 66 -2.83 5.08 11.43
CA GLY A 66 -3.14 5.96 12.57
C GLY A 66 -4.64 5.94 12.93
N GLY A 67 -4.95 5.33 14.07
CA GLY A 67 -6.31 5.12 14.58
C GLY A 67 -6.96 6.33 15.27
N ARG A 68 -8.13 6.08 15.89
CA ARG A 68 -9.30 6.98 16.06
C ARG A 68 -9.05 8.42 16.55
N GLY A 69 -9.57 9.37 15.77
CA GLY A 69 -9.72 10.79 16.11
C GLY A 69 -9.72 11.63 14.83
N ALA A 70 -10.52 12.70 14.76
CA ALA A 70 -10.46 13.65 13.64
C ALA A 70 -9.13 14.43 13.60
N GLU A 71 -8.38 14.40 14.71
CA GLU A 71 -7.12 15.14 14.89
C GLU A 71 -5.85 14.25 14.83
N ILE A 72 -5.98 12.91 14.79
CA ILE A 72 -4.81 12.04 14.62
C ILE A 72 -4.45 12.02 13.13
N GLN A 73 -3.32 12.63 12.80
CA GLN A 73 -2.79 12.78 11.44
C GLN A 73 -2.56 11.39 10.79
N LYS A 74 -3.34 11.02 9.77
CA LYS A 74 -3.39 9.66 9.19
C LYS A 74 -2.64 9.50 7.86
N SER A 75 -1.43 8.94 7.85
CA SER A 75 -0.77 8.61 6.57
C SER A 75 -1.57 7.54 5.80
N ALA A 76 -1.60 7.61 4.48
CA ALA A 76 -2.32 6.63 3.66
C ALA A 76 -1.38 5.98 2.63
N VAL A 77 -1.44 4.67 2.52
CA VAL A 77 -0.75 3.89 1.47
C VAL A 77 -1.79 3.25 0.58
N HIS A 78 -1.75 3.57 -0.70
CA HIS A 78 -2.58 2.96 -1.73
C HIS A 78 -1.82 1.79 -2.33
N MET A 79 -2.53 0.71 -2.61
CA MET A 79 -2.06 -0.41 -3.40
C MET A 79 -3.08 -0.69 -4.49
N TYR A 80 -2.60 -0.76 -5.72
CA TYR A 80 -3.35 -1.16 -6.90
C TYR A 80 -2.66 -2.39 -7.50
N MET A 81 -3.43 -3.36 -7.96
CA MET A 81 -2.89 -4.59 -8.50
C MET A 81 -3.65 -5.02 -9.76
N TRP A 82 -2.90 -5.44 -10.77
CA TRP A 82 -3.39 -6.02 -12.01
C TRP A 82 -2.90 -7.45 -12.15
N ASN A 83 -3.76 -8.34 -12.63
CA ASN A 83 -3.45 -9.71 -12.98
C ASN A 83 -3.07 -9.76 -14.47
N ARG A 84 -1.80 -10.03 -14.76
CA ARG A 84 -1.29 -10.17 -16.13
C ARG A 84 -1.07 -11.63 -16.52
N GLY A 85 -1.81 -12.55 -15.87
CA GLY A 85 -1.70 -13.98 -16.06
C GLY A 85 -0.55 -14.57 -15.25
N GLY A 86 0.63 -14.70 -15.87
CA GLY A 86 1.80 -15.31 -15.23
C GLY A 86 2.44 -14.47 -14.12
N HIS A 87 2.07 -13.20 -14.01
CA HIS A 87 2.59 -12.27 -13.01
C HIS A 87 1.54 -11.22 -12.63
N ARG A 88 1.78 -10.53 -11.52
CA ARG A 88 0.98 -9.42 -11.00
C ARG A 88 1.81 -8.17 -11.08
N GLN A 89 1.19 -7.11 -11.58
CA GLN A 89 1.74 -5.76 -11.50
C GLN A 89 1.10 -5.07 -10.30
N ILE A 90 1.91 -4.50 -9.43
CA ILE A 90 1.48 -3.80 -8.23
C ILE A 90 2.02 -2.38 -8.28
N MET A 91 1.17 -1.41 -7.99
CA MET A 91 1.55 -0.01 -7.85
C MET A 91 1.21 0.46 -6.44
N LEU A 92 2.20 1.02 -5.74
CA LEU A 92 2.06 1.59 -4.42
C LEU A 92 2.21 3.10 -4.47
N GLY A 93 1.29 3.80 -3.81
CA GLY A 93 1.31 5.26 -3.71
C GLY A 93 1.11 5.74 -2.29
N VAL A 94 1.62 6.92 -1.97
CA VAL A 94 1.30 7.62 -0.72
C VAL A 94 0.25 8.68 -1.02
N GLY A 95 -0.88 8.67 -0.29
CA GLY A 95 -1.96 9.63 -0.47
C GLY A 95 -1.50 11.08 -0.22
N ARG A 96 -1.83 12.01 -1.13
CA ARG A 96 -1.24 13.36 -1.26
C ARG A 96 -1.49 14.36 -0.11
N ASN A 97 -2.26 14.03 0.93
CA ASN A 97 -2.74 15.04 1.87
C ASN A 97 -1.92 15.28 3.15
N LEU A 98 -0.70 14.74 3.31
CA LEU A 98 0.00 14.87 4.59
C LEU A 98 1.52 15.05 4.46
N GLY A 99 1.99 16.29 4.61
CA GLY A 99 3.39 16.75 4.58
C GLY A 99 4.49 15.82 5.13
N SER A 100 4.95 16.01 6.37
CA SER A 100 6.09 15.26 6.98
C SER A 100 5.87 13.74 7.18
N PHE A 101 4.73 13.22 6.69
CA PHE A 101 4.18 11.91 7.00
C PHE A 101 4.57 10.84 5.97
N GLY A 102 5.12 11.25 4.83
CA GLY A 102 5.67 10.33 3.82
C GLY A 102 6.75 9.40 4.38
N ILE A 103 7.46 9.77 5.46
CA ILE A 103 8.54 8.93 6.03
C ILE A 103 7.98 7.61 6.60
N LYS A 104 6.87 7.66 7.35
CA LYS A 104 6.25 6.46 7.94
C LYS A 104 5.68 5.55 6.85
N ALA A 105 4.96 6.13 5.89
CA ALA A 105 4.43 5.40 4.74
C ALA A 105 5.55 4.75 3.90
N ASN A 106 6.63 5.46 3.61
CA ASN A 106 7.78 4.90 2.87
C ASN A 106 8.47 3.75 3.62
N ARG A 107 8.61 3.83 4.94
CA ARG A 107 9.15 2.72 5.73
C ARG A 107 8.26 1.47 5.65
N LYS A 108 6.94 1.66 5.64
CA LYS A 108 5.96 0.57 5.47
C LYS A 108 6.02 -0.02 4.07
N ILE A 109 6.15 0.82 3.04
CA ILE A 109 6.34 0.38 1.65
C ILE A 109 7.62 -0.45 1.52
N ARG A 110 8.75 0.00 2.07
CA ARG A 110 10.00 -0.77 2.05
C ARG A 110 9.84 -2.13 2.73
N ARG A 111 9.27 -2.16 3.93
CA ARG A 111 8.97 -3.42 4.64
C ARG A 111 8.11 -4.37 3.80
N TYR A 112 7.14 -3.83 3.06
CA TYR A 112 6.31 -4.63 2.17
C TYR A 112 7.13 -5.20 1.00
N VAL A 113 7.94 -4.38 0.35
CA VAL A 113 8.83 -4.83 -0.73
C VAL A 113 9.78 -5.91 -0.23
N ASP A 114 10.46 -5.69 0.90
CA ASP A 114 11.40 -6.65 1.48
C ASP A 114 10.72 -8.01 1.74
N ALA A 115 9.55 -8.00 2.40
CA ALA A 115 8.80 -9.22 2.70
C ALA A 115 8.24 -9.91 1.45
N LEU A 116 7.90 -9.14 0.42
CA LEU A 116 7.45 -9.69 -0.86
C LEU A 116 8.62 -10.34 -1.61
N THR A 117 9.79 -9.70 -1.65
CA THR A 117 10.99 -10.24 -2.30
C THR A 117 11.57 -11.46 -1.57
N ASP A 118 11.36 -11.56 -0.25
CA ASP A 118 11.73 -12.76 0.51
C ASP A 118 10.88 -13.97 0.10
N LEU A 119 9.61 -13.76 -0.27
CA LEU A 119 8.68 -14.82 -0.69
C LEU A 119 8.76 -15.10 -2.20
N ASP A 120 9.04 -14.08 -3.00
CA ASP A 120 9.27 -14.17 -4.44
C ASP A 120 10.61 -13.50 -4.79
N PRO A 121 11.72 -14.26 -4.77
CA PRO A 121 13.04 -13.74 -5.13
C PRO A 121 13.16 -13.27 -6.59
N SER A 122 12.18 -13.59 -7.44
CA SER A 122 12.12 -13.12 -8.83
C SER A 122 11.42 -11.78 -9.00
N ALA A 123 10.87 -11.22 -7.90
CA ALA A 123 10.15 -9.97 -7.96
C ALA A 123 11.06 -8.80 -8.36
N GLU A 124 10.57 -7.98 -9.28
CA GLU A 124 11.24 -6.76 -9.73
C GLU A 124 10.50 -5.55 -9.17
N TYR A 125 11.21 -4.50 -8.75
CA TYR A 125 10.58 -3.28 -8.28
C TYR A 125 11.37 -2.02 -8.63
N SER A 126 10.69 -0.88 -8.73
CA SER A 126 11.29 0.43 -8.98
C SER A 126 10.65 1.54 -8.14
N GLY A 127 11.32 2.69 -7.99
CA GLY A 127 10.75 3.89 -7.35
C GLY A 127 10.90 4.01 -5.82
N ILE A 128 11.79 3.24 -5.17
CA ILE A 128 12.02 3.22 -3.70
C ILE A 128 13.05 4.25 -3.18
#